data_AF-A0A449I759-F1
#
_entry.id   AF-A0A449I759-F1
#
_cell.length_a   1.000
_cell.length_b   1.000
_cell.length_c   1.000
_cell.angle_alpha   90.00
_cell.angle_beta   90.00
_cell.angle_gamma   90.00
#
_symmetry.space_group_name_H-M   'P 1'
#
loop_
_entity.id
_entity.type
_entity.pdbx_description
1 polymer ?
#
loop_
_entity_poly.entity_id
_entity_poly.type
_entity_poly.pdbx_seq_one_letter_code
_entity_poly.pdbx_strand_id
1 'polypeptide(L)' 'MQSIELKPELVLDPTQSFRYGYRNVIVLKKMTFPNDKILTIELSEKQISGRTINLSIEYEDVLSADSFNRVILMEE' A
#
# COMPACT_ATOMS: atom_id res chain seq x y z
N MET A 1 -13.51 14.69 6.19
CA MET A 1 -12.35 13.87 5.79
C MET A 1 -11.67 13.40 7.06
N GLN A 2 -11.56 12.09 7.26
CA GLN A 2 -10.84 11.50 8.40
C GLN A 2 -9.48 11.01 7.89
N SER A 3 -8.40 11.28 8.62
CA SER A 3 -7.06 10.84 8.28
C SER A 3 -6.44 10.10 9.46
N ILE A 4 -5.73 9.02 9.18
CA ILE A 4 -4.93 8.25 10.13
C ILE A 4 -3.55 8.05 9.54
N GLU A 5 -2.52 8.12 10.37
CA GLU A 5 -1.16 7.79 9.95
C GLU A 5 -1.00 6.26 9.90
N LEU A 6 -0.65 5.72 8.73
CA LEU A 6 -0.37 4.30 8.54
C LEU A 6 1.14 4.08 8.57
N LYS A 7 1.58 3.14 9.40
CA LYS A 7 2.97 2.67 9.40
C LYS A 7 3.09 1.39 8.59
N PRO A 8 4.08 1.27 7.70
CA PRO A 8 4.33 0.03 7.00
C PRO A 8 4.84 -1.05 7.97
N GLU A 9 4.31 -2.27 7.83
CA GLU A 9 4.83 -3.46 8.52
C GLU A 9 6.11 -3.96 7.82
N LEU A 10 6.21 -3.77 6.50
CA LEU A 10 7.39 -4.07 5.70
C LEU A 10 7.50 -3.09 4.54
N VAL A 11 8.73 -2.69 4.22
CA VAL A 11 9.09 -2.02 2.98
C VAL A 11 10.19 -2.86 2.33
N LEU A 12 9.95 -3.38 1.13
CA LEU A 12 10.91 -4.25 0.45
C LEU A 12 12.21 -3.52 0.10
N ASP A 13 12.10 -2.27 -0.33
CA ASP A 13 13.23 -1.42 -0.68
C ASP A 13 13.10 -0.08 0.07
N PRO A 14 14.00 0.24 1.02
CA PRO A 14 13.94 1.46 1.81
C PRO A 14 14.52 2.69 1.08
N THR A 15 14.85 2.58 -0.21
CA THR A 15 15.38 3.71 -0.98
C THR A 15 14.39 4.88 -0.99
N GLN A 16 14.91 6.07 -0.71
CA GLN A 16 14.12 7.30 -0.56
C GLN A 16 14.01 8.09 -1.87
N SER A 17 14.34 7.45 -3.00
CA SER A 17 14.30 8.10 -4.32
C SER A 17 13.98 7.13 -5.43
N PHE A 18 12.94 7.41 -6.20
CA PHE A 18 12.59 6.69 -7.43
C PHE A 18 13.57 7.00 -8.58
N ARG A 19 14.79 6.43 -8.54
CA ARG A 19 15.82 6.63 -9.58
C ARG A 19 15.70 5.66 -10.76
N TYR A 20 15.11 4.49 -10.54
CA TYR A 20 14.94 3.43 -11.54
C TYR A 20 13.54 2.80 -11.42
N GLY A 21 13.17 1.89 -12.33
CA GLY A 21 11.90 1.17 -12.31
C GLY A 21 11.81 0.09 -11.22
N TYR A 22 12.17 0.41 -9.99
CA TYR A 22 12.11 -0.53 -8.87
C TYR A 22 10.67 -0.88 -8.50
N ARG A 23 10.48 -2.10 -7.98
CA ARG A 23 9.21 -2.51 -7.38
C ARG A 23 9.14 -1.99 -5.95
N ASN A 24 8.36 -0.92 -5.76
CA ASN A 24 8.08 -0.37 -4.43
C ASN A 24 7.00 -1.19 -3.76
N VAL A 25 7.40 -2.28 -3.10
CA VAL A 25 6.47 -3.14 -2.35
C VAL A 25 6.42 -2.65 -0.90
N ILE A 26 5.22 -2.24 -0.48
CA ILE A 26 4.92 -1.79 0.87
C ILE A 26 3.82 -2.69 1.43
N VAL A 27 4.04 -3.25 2.61
CA VAL A 27 3.06 -4.05 3.32
C VAL A 27 2.47 -3.23 4.45
N LEU A 28 1.13 -3.15 4.47
CA LEU A 28 0.37 -2.52 5.53
C LEU A 28 -0.29 -3.59 6.39
N LYS A 29 -0.52 -3.28 7.66
CA LYS A 29 -1.31 -4.13 8.53
C LYS A 29 -2.71 -4.31 7.93
N LYS A 30 -3.21 -5.55 7.95
CA LYS A 30 -4.58 -5.85 7.51
C LYS A 30 -5.57 -4.97 8.26
N MET A 31 -6.45 -4.30 7.51
CA MET A 31 -7.45 -3.39 8.03
C MET A 31 -8.78 -3.58 7.31
N THR A 32 -9.87 -3.20 7.97
CA THR A 32 -11.22 -3.19 7.40
C THR A 32 -11.75 -1.77 7.47
N PHE A 33 -12.35 -1.31 6.38
CA PHE A 33 -13.04 -0.03 6.31
C PHE A 33 -14.41 -0.25 5.66
N PRO A 34 -15.40 0.65 5.89
CA PRO A 34 -16.74 0.45 5.36
C PRO A 34 -16.76 0.41 3.83
N ASN A 35 -17.63 -0.44 3.25
CA ASN A 35 -17.69 -0.68 1.80
C ASN A 35 -18.00 0.59 0.98
N ASP A 36 -18.69 1.59 1.57
CA ASP A 36 -19.01 2.87 0.93
C ASP A 36 -17.86 3.90 1.02
N LYS A 37 -16.69 3.49 1.52
CA LYS A 37 -15.51 4.36 1.68
C LYS A 37 -14.39 3.97 0.72
N ILE A 38 -13.65 4.99 0.33
CA ILE A 38 -12.41 4.88 -0.43
C ILE A 38 -11.26 5.14 0.55
N LEU A 39 -10.29 4.23 0.62
CA LEU A 39 -9.03 4.46 1.31
C LEU A 39 -8.09 5.20 0.35
N THR A 40 -7.68 6.41 0.73
CA THR A 40 -6.66 7.18 -0.01
C THR A 40 -5.35 7.14 0.76
N ILE A 41 -4.31 6.61 0.14
CA ILE A 41 -2.94 6.60 0.65
C ILE A 41 -2.17 7.69 -0.08
N GLU A 42 -1.67 8.66 0.69
CA GLU A 42 -0.74 9.67 0.20
C GLU A 42 0.69 9.27 0.56
N LEU A 43 1.56 9.17 -0.45
CA LEU A 43 2.99 8.95 -0.30
C LEU A 43 3.71 10.24 -0.66
N SER A 44 4.38 10.85 0.31
CA SER A 44 5.24 12.01 0.11
C SER A 44 6.70 11.57 0.16
N GLU A 45 7.45 11.79 -0.92
CA GLU A 45 8.90 11.65 -0.87
C GLU A 45 9.52 12.93 -0.32
N LYS A 46 10.60 12.80 0.46
CA LYS A 46 11.42 13.93 0.91
C LYS A 46 12.33 14.43 -0.23
N GLN A 47 11.73 14.82 -1.35
CA GLN A 47 12.42 15.50 -2.46
C GLN A 47 12.29 17.02 -2.34
N ILE A 48 13.21 17.76 -2.97
CA ILE A 48 13.17 19.23 -3.08
C ILE A 48 11.88 19.70 -3.78
N SER A 49 11.32 18.86 -4.67
CA SER A 49 10.17 19.20 -5.51
C SER A 49 8.79 19.01 -4.84
N GLY A 50 8.71 18.43 -3.64
CA GLY A 50 7.43 18.26 -2.92
C GLY A 50 6.38 17.42 -3.66
N ARG A 51 6.78 16.42 -4.45
CA ARG A 51 5.84 15.57 -5.19
C ARG A 51 5.14 14.60 -4.23
N THR A 52 3.83 14.45 -4.39
CA THR A 52 3.02 13.45 -3.71
C THR A 52 2.41 12.48 -4.72
N ILE A 53 2.35 11.21 -4.35
CA ILE A 53 1.61 10.18 -5.07
C ILE A 53 0.38 9.85 -4.24
N ASN A 54 -0.79 9.87 -4.88
CA ASN A 54 -2.05 9.49 -4.26
C ASN A 54 -2.54 8.18 -4.87
N LEU A 55 -2.82 7.20 -4.02
CA LEU A 55 -3.41 5.92 -4.38
C LEU A 55 -4.79 5.83 -3.73
N SER A 56 -5.83 5.65 -4.54
CA SER A 56 -7.19 5.42 -4.05
C SER A 56 -7.54 3.95 -4.21
N ILE A 57 -8.07 3.34 -3.14
CA ILE A 57 -8.37 1.92 -3.05
C ILE A 57 -9.82 1.76 -2.59
N GLU A 58 -10.64 1.11 -3.41
CA GLU A 58 -11.97 0.67 -3.02
C GLU A 58 -11.88 -0.61 -2.18
N TYR A 59 -12.72 -0.76 -1.16
CA TYR A 59 -12.66 -1.96 -0.33
C TYR A 59 -13.00 -3.23 -1.12
N GLU A 60 -13.89 -3.12 -2.11
CA GLU A 60 -14.28 -4.23 -2.99
C GLU A 60 -13.10 -4.76 -3.81
N ASP A 61 -12.22 -3.89 -4.30
CA ASP A 61 -10.99 -4.29 -4.99
C ASP A 61 -10.07 -5.09 -4.08
N VAL A 62 -9.98 -4.74 -2.78
CA VAL A 62 -9.18 -5.50 -1.81
C VAL A 62 -9.78 -6.87 -1.54
N LEU A 63 -11.11 -6.98 -1.49
CA LEU A 63 -11.82 -8.24 -1.26
C LEU A 63 -11.75 -9.18 -2.47
N SER A 64 -11.71 -8.62 -3.67
CA SER A 64 -11.65 -9.36 -4.94
C SER A 64 -10.23 -9.59 -5.45
N ALA A 65 -9.22 -8.95 -4.85
CA ALA A 65 -7.83 -9.11 -5.21
C ALA A 65 -7.39 -10.58 -5.16
N ASP A 66 -6.57 -10.97 -6.13
CA ASP A 66 -5.97 -12.30 -6.17
C ASP A 66 -5.26 -12.59 -4.86
N SER A 67 -5.69 -13.65 -4.19
CA SER A 67 -5.05 -14.14 -2.97
C SER A 67 -4.01 -15.21 -3.30
N PHE A 68 -3.01 -15.35 -2.45
CA PHE A 68 -2.09 -16.48 -2.55
C PHE A 68 -2.85 -17.79 -2.50
N ASN A 69 -2.60 -18.68 -3.46
CA ASN A 69 -3.17 -20.02 -3.45
C ASN A 69 -2.75 -20.71 -2.14
N ARG A 70 -3.75 -21.16 -1.35
CA ARG A 70 -3.51 -21.83 -0.06
C ARG A 70 -2.57 -23.02 -0.16
N VAL A 71 -2.50 -23.67 -1.32
CA VAL A 71 -1.59 -24.78 -1.59
C VAL A 71 -0.12 -24.35 -1.50
N ILE A 72 0.22 -23.13 -1.93
CA ILE A 72 1.59 -22.60 -1.91
C ILE A 72 2.01 -22.19 -0.48
N LEU A 73 1.06 -21.78 0.36
CA LEU A 73 1.32 -21.32 1.73
C LEU A 73 1.52 -22.48 2.74
N MET A 74 1.22 -23.72 2.35
CA MET A 74 1.32 -24.91 3.22
C MET A 74 2.57 -25.76 2.93
N GLU A 75 3.45 -25.33 2.03
CA GLU A 75 4.71 -26.04 1.71
C GLU A 75 5.90 -25.65 2.62
N GLU A 76 5.65 -25.18 3.85
CA GLU A 76 6.69 -25.03 4.89
C GLU A 76 6.52 -26.04 6.03
#